data_AF-A0A259P692-F1
#
_entry.id   AF-A0A259P692-F1
#
_cell.length_a   1.000
_cell.length_b   1.000
_cell.length_c   1.000
_cell.angle_alpha   90.00
_cell.angle_beta   90.00
_cell.angle_gamma   90.00
#
_symmetry.space_group_name_H-M   'P 1'
#
loop_
_entity.id
_entity.type
_entity.pdbx_description
1 polymer ?
#
loop_
_entity_poly.entity_id
_entity_poly.type
_entity_poly.pdbx_seq_one_letter_code
_entity_poly.pdbx_strand_id
1 'polypeptide(L)'
;MDPEAKEAIEALLEELADQITIIDLPESTVQSKEWHELIVQAEFTQAVETQERQISKKPPKRIADMIKAGSKITAQEYLRALNAIEMVSSSFDEFFDRFDCILTPSSLGFAPLKSEAASPGSLANSLWAVTGMPTISLPILQSGTGLPLGVQLTGKQFDDARLLRTARWFLNQPLLALGLLLFFFLAYILKLKQFDLLLLLTFGIGLAVYDFYLSYKDSKDQR
;
A
#
# COMPACT_ATOMS: atom_id res chain seq x y z
N MET A 1 10.10 -10.27 9.05
CA MET A 1 8.65 -10.25 8.88
C MET A 1 8.05 -11.12 9.97
N ASP A 2 6.91 -10.73 10.52
CA ASP A 2 6.16 -11.56 11.46
C ASP A 2 5.80 -12.93 10.81
N PRO A 3 5.89 -14.07 11.54
CA PRO A 3 5.63 -15.39 10.97
C PRO A 3 4.20 -15.60 10.45
N GLU A 4 3.19 -15.10 11.17
CA GLU A 4 1.79 -15.23 10.75
C GLU A 4 1.50 -14.33 9.56
N ALA A 5 2.13 -13.15 9.49
CA ALA A 5 2.07 -12.31 8.29
C ALA A 5 2.70 -13.00 7.08
N LYS A 6 3.81 -13.74 7.30
CA LYS A 6 4.48 -14.51 6.25
C LYS A 6 3.60 -15.62 5.71
N GLU A 7 2.99 -16.40 6.57
CA GLU A 7 2.06 -17.47 6.18
C GLU A 7 0.88 -16.91 5.37
N ALA A 8 0.28 -15.81 5.82
CA ALA A 8 -0.83 -15.17 5.11
C ALA A 8 -0.44 -14.67 3.72
N ILE A 9 0.78 -14.14 3.57
CA ILE A 9 1.32 -13.70 2.27
C ILE A 9 1.62 -14.91 1.38
N GLU A 10 2.23 -15.97 1.92
CA GLU A 10 2.53 -17.19 1.17
C GLU A 10 1.24 -17.84 0.63
N ALA A 11 0.17 -17.93 1.44
CA ALA A 11 -1.13 -18.40 0.99
C ALA A 11 -1.71 -17.55 -0.15
N LEU A 12 -1.61 -16.21 -0.06
CA LEU A 12 -2.03 -15.31 -1.13
C LEU A 12 -1.22 -15.54 -2.42
N LEU A 13 0.09 -15.76 -2.32
CA LEU A 13 0.94 -16.02 -3.48
C LEU A 13 0.60 -17.34 -4.15
N GLU A 14 0.28 -18.39 -3.38
CA GLU A 14 -0.18 -19.68 -3.91
C GLU A 14 -1.50 -19.55 -4.67
N GLU A 15 -2.46 -18.78 -4.16
CA GLU A 15 -3.73 -18.55 -4.84
C GLU A 15 -3.58 -17.76 -6.15
N LEU A 16 -2.61 -16.86 -6.19
CA LEU A 16 -2.34 -16.01 -7.34
C LEU A 16 -1.37 -16.65 -8.34
N ALA A 17 -0.88 -17.87 -8.11
CA ALA A 17 0.32 -18.43 -8.74
C ALA A 17 0.40 -18.25 -10.28
N ASP A 18 -0.71 -18.45 -11.01
CA ASP A 18 -0.73 -18.32 -12.48
C ASP A 18 -0.77 -16.86 -12.98
N GLN A 19 -0.93 -15.90 -12.08
CA GLN A 19 -1.17 -14.48 -12.35
C GLN A 19 -0.05 -13.57 -11.82
N ILE A 20 0.92 -14.13 -11.10
CA ILE A 20 2.04 -13.38 -10.52
C ILE A 20 3.38 -13.95 -10.97
N THR A 21 4.42 -13.13 -10.87
CA THR A 21 5.80 -13.58 -11.01
C THR A 21 6.59 -13.03 -9.84
N ILE A 22 7.27 -13.93 -9.12
CA ILE A 22 8.17 -13.54 -8.03
C ILE A 22 9.47 -13.06 -8.67
N ILE A 23 9.86 -11.85 -8.31
CA ILE A 23 11.02 -11.14 -8.85
C ILE A 23 11.82 -10.55 -7.68
N ASP A 24 13.13 -10.55 -7.83
CA ASP A 24 13.99 -9.77 -6.95
C ASP A 24 13.90 -8.29 -7.33
N LEU A 25 14.00 -7.42 -6.33
CA LEU A 25 14.11 -5.99 -6.59
C LEU A 25 15.46 -5.67 -7.27
N PRO A 26 15.52 -4.64 -8.13
CA PRO A 26 16.77 -4.19 -8.74
C PRO A 26 17.86 -3.92 -7.70
N GLU A 27 19.10 -4.24 -8.01
CA GLU A 27 20.25 -3.95 -7.14
C GLU A 27 20.37 -2.45 -6.80
N SER A 28 19.90 -1.57 -7.70
CA SER A 28 19.81 -0.12 -7.48
C SER A 28 18.99 0.24 -6.23
N THR A 29 18.05 -0.61 -5.81
CA THR A 29 17.16 -0.37 -4.67
C THR A 29 17.82 -0.57 -3.30
N VAL A 30 19.00 -1.20 -3.22
CA VAL A 30 19.64 -1.60 -1.95
C VAL A 30 19.86 -0.41 -1.01
N GLN A 31 20.22 0.76 -1.54
CA GLN A 31 20.51 1.97 -0.76
C GLN A 31 19.33 2.96 -0.71
N SER A 32 18.16 2.57 -1.25
CA SER A 32 17.00 3.46 -1.37
C SER A 32 16.52 4.01 -0.03
N LYS A 33 16.64 3.23 1.05
CA LYS A 33 16.26 3.64 2.39
C LYS A 33 17.16 4.76 2.89
N GLU A 34 18.48 4.61 2.77
CA GLU A 34 19.46 5.61 3.18
C GLU A 34 19.29 6.91 2.39
N TRP A 35 19.05 6.80 1.08
CA TRP A 35 18.76 7.95 0.25
C TRP A 35 17.46 8.66 0.65
N HIS A 36 16.38 7.90 0.89
CA HIS A 36 15.11 8.44 1.37
C HIS A 36 15.27 9.15 2.73
N GLU A 37 15.94 8.53 3.70
CA GLU A 37 16.17 9.14 5.02
C GLU A 37 16.96 10.45 4.91
N LEU A 38 17.99 10.48 4.06
CA LEU A 38 18.79 11.67 3.80
C LEU A 38 17.96 12.80 3.18
N ILE A 39 17.19 12.51 2.13
CA ILE A 39 16.32 13.47 1.44
C ILE A 39 15.28 14.02 2.42
N VAL A 40 14.55 13.15 3.11
CA VAL A 40 13.50 13.53 4.07
C VAL A 40 14.08 14.40 5.18
N GLN A 41 15.23 14.05 5.75
CA GLN A 41 15.85 14.85 6.81
C GLN A 41 16.29 16.23 6.31
N ALA A 42 16.91 16.32 5.12
CA ALA A 42 17.35 17.58 4.55
C ALA A 42 16.17 18.52 4.26
N GLU A 43 15.13 18.01 3.60
CA GLU A 43 13.95 18.79 3.21
C GLU A 43 13.09 19.16 4.42
N PHE A 44 12.94 18.24 5.38
CA PHE A 44 12.22 18.52 6.61
C PHE A 44 12.87 19.66 7.41
N THR A 45 14.19 19.64 7.56
CA THR A 45 14.92 20.71 8.25
C THR A 45 14.69 22.05 7.58
N GLN A 46 14.81 22.12 6.25
CA GLN A 46 14.59 23.34 5.48
C GLN A 46 13.15 23.86 5.62
N ALA A 47 12.17 22.97 5.57
CA ALA A 47 10.76 23.30 5.72
C ALA A 47 10.45 23.86 7.12
N VAL A 48 11.01 23.23 8.16
CA VAL A 48 10.80 23.66 9.55
C VAL A 48 11.55 24.95 9.86
N GLU A 49 12.78 25.16 9.39
CA GLU A 49 13.50 26.44 9.58
C GLU A 49 12.73 27.63 9.01
N THR A 50 12.02 27.41 7.91
CA THR A 50 11.13 28.42 7.32
C THR A 50 9.92 28.72 8.21
N GLN A 51 9.39 27.72 8.92
CA GLN A 51 8.23 27.83 9.82
C GLN A 51 8.57 28.27 11.25
N GLU A 52 9.73 27.89 11.82
CA GLU A 52 10.14 28.26 13.18
C GLU A 52 10.27 29.78 13.35
N ARG A 53 10.52 30.52 12.26
CA ARG A 53 10.41 31.99 12.24
C ARG A 53 9.03 32.51 12.68
N GLN A 54 8.01 31.65 12.71
CA GLN A 54 6.62 31.98 13.04
C GLN A 54 6.10 31.31 14.33
N ILE A 55 6.83 30.36 14.93
CA ILE A 55 6.34 29.54 16.05
C ILE A 55 7.22 29.70 17.30
N SER A 56 6.64 30.16 18.40
CA SER A 56 7.37 30.48 19.65
C SER A 56 7.61 29.28 20.59
N LYS A 57 7.14 28.06 20.25
CA LYS A 57 7.25 26.86 21.11
C LYS A 57 8.37 25.93 20.65
N LYS A 58 9.12 25.38 21.63
CA LYS A 58 10.17 24.38 21.37
C LYS A 58 9.58 23.10 20.76
N PRO A 59 10.23 22.52 19.73
CA PRO A 59 9.77 21.27 19.12
C PRO A 59 9.95 20.07 20.07
N PRO A 60 9.13 19.01 19.93
CA PRO A 60 9.35 17.73 20.61
C PRO A 60 10.73 17.14 20.28
N LYS A 61 11.30 16.33 21.20
CA LYS A 61 12.65 15.76 21.05
C LYS A 61 12.89 15.08 19.70
N ARG A 62 11.96 14.25 19.25
CA ARG A 62 12.06 13.54 17.96
C ARG A 62 12.23 14.50 16.77
N ILE A 63 11.50 15.61 16.78
CA ILE A 63 11.57 16.63 15.74
C ILE A 63 12.90 17.39 15.83
N ALA A 64 13.32 17.75 17.05
CA ALA A 64 14.62 18.39 17.28
C ALA A 64 15.81 17.52 16.83
N ASP A 65 15.76 16.21 17.08
CA ASP A 65 16.79 15.26 16.64
C ASP A 65 16.83 15.14 15.11
N MET A 66 15.67 15.17 14.44
CA MET A 66 15.57 15.14 12.97
C MET A 66 16.13 16.42 12.34
N ILE A 67 15.82 17.60 12.91
CA ILE A 67 16.38 18.90 12.49
C ILE A 67 17.90 18.89 12.63
N LYS A 68 18.41 18.41 13.77
CA LYS A 68 19.85 18.30 14.04
C LYS A 68 20.55 17.32 13.09
N ALA A 69 19.89 16.26 12.66
CA ALA A 69 20.43 15.34 11.67
C ALA A 69 20.47 16.00 10.28
N GLY A 70 19.34 16.58 9.84
CA GLY A 70 19.23 17.19 8.51
C GLY A 70 20.13 18.43 8.32
N SER A 71 20.34 19.23 9.37
CA SER A 71 21.24 20.41 9.32
C SER A 71 22.72 20.07 9.10
N LYS A 72 23.11 18.79 9.23
CA LYS A 72 24.48 18.32 8.94
C LYS A 72 24.64 17.83 7.51
N ILE A 73 23.54 17.62 6.79
CA ILE A 73 23.56 17.10 5.43
C ILE A 73 24.07 18.19 4.50
N THR A 74 25.12 17.88 3.75
CA THR A 74 25.68 18.80 2.77
C THR A 74 24.86 18.82 1.48
N ALA A 75 24.93 19.93 0.74
CA ALA A 75 24.30 20.01 -0.58
C ALA A 75 24.82 18.91 -1.55
N GLN A 76 26.09 18.51 -1.42
CA GLN A 76 26.66 17.44 -2.22
C GLN A 76 26.02 16.08 -1.92
N GLU A 77 25.85 15.75 -0.64
CA GLU A 77 25.18 14.52 -0.21
C GLU A 77 23.72 14.48 -0.65
N TYR A 78 23.01 15.60 -0.50
CA TYR A 78 21.63 15.74 -0.96
C TYR A 78 21.49 15.55 -2.48
N LEU A 79 22.30 16.25 -3.28
CA LEU A 79 22.28 16.10 -4.74
C LEU A 79 22.67 14.69 -5.19
N ARG A 80 23.61 14.04 -4.50
CA ARG A 80 23.95 12.64 -4.76
C ARG A 80 22.76 11.72 -4.50
N ALA A 81 22.04 11.93 -3.40
CA ALA A 81 20.85 11.14 -3.08
C ALA A 81 19.75 11.34 -4.13
N LEU A 82 19.47 12.58 -4.55
CA LEU A 82 18.49 12.86 -5.61
C LEU A 82 18.82 12.13 -6.92
N ASN A 83 20.07 12.24 -7.39
CA ASN A 83 20.51 11.55 -8.60
C ASN A 83 20.44 10.02 -8.46
N ALA A 84 20.75 9.49 -7.27
CA ALA A 84 20.63 8.06 -7.01
C ALA A 84 19.19 7.59 -7.13
N ILE A 85 18.24 8.33 -6.53
CA ILE A 85 16.81 8.00 -6.59
C ILE A 85 16.25 8.08 -8.01
N GLU A 86 16.72 9.01 -8.84
CA GLU A 86 16.33 9.06 -10.26
C GLU A 86 16.76 7.78 -11.01
N MET A 87 17.97 7.28 -10.74
CA MET A 87 18.43 5.99 -11.27
C MET A 87 17.62 4.82 -10.72
N VAL A 88 17.28 4.82 -9.42
CA VAL A 88 16.41 3.79 -8.84
C VAL A 88 15.04 3.80 -9.52
N SER A 89 14.41 4.96 -9.66
CA SER A 89 13.09 5.09 -10.31
C SER A 89 13.11 4.55 -11.73
N SER A 90 14.10 4.96 -12.53
CA SER A 90 14.26 4.52 -13.93
C SER A 90 14.49 3.01 -14.06
N SER A 91 15.11 2.37 -13.06
CA SER A 91 15.32 0.91 -13.10
C SER A 91 14.02 0.09 -13.03
N PHE A 92 12.90 0.70 -12.64
CA PHE A 92 11.59 0.05 -12.64
C PHE A 92 10.87 0.11 -13.98
N ASP A 93 11.35 0.88 -14.96
CA ASP A 93 10.71 0.95 -16.28
C ASP A 93 10.64 -0.42 -16.95
N GLU A 94 11.71 -1.21 -16.88
CA GLU A 94 11.76 -2.58 -17.42
C GLU A 94 10.73 -3.51 -16.75
N PHE A 95 10.42 -3.27 -15.47
CA PHE A 95 9.38 -4.03 -14.77
C PHE A 95 8.01 -3.68 -15.32
N PHE A 96 7.70 -2.39 -15.46
CA PHE A 96 6.38 -1.95 -15.90
C PHE A 96 6.11 -2.14 -17.40
N ASP A 97 7.16 -2.44 -18.19
CA ASP A 97 7.05 -2.93 -19.56
C ASP A 97 6.51 -4.37 -19.61
N ARG A 98 6.72 -5.15 -18.54
CA ARG A 98 6.36 -6.57 -18.45
C ARG A 98 5.18 -6.85 -17.53
N PHE A 99 4.97 -5.99 -16.53
CA PHE A 99 4.00 -6.20 -15.45
C PHE A 99 3.10 -4.97 -15.27
N ASP A 100 1.88 -5.18 -14.80
CA ASP A 100 0.93 -4.10 -14.53
C ASP A 100 1.17 -3.37 -13.21
N CYS A 101 1.65 -4.09 -12.20
CA CYS A 101 1.95 -3.56 -10.87
C CYS A 101 2.91 -4.48 -10.11
N ILE A 102 3.49 -3.94 -9.05
CA ILE A 102 4.26 -4.69 -8.07
C ILE A 102 3.39 -4.92 -6.84
N LEU A 103 3.26 -6.17 -6.41
CA LEU A 103 2.58 -6.57 -5.18
C LEU A 103 3.63 -6.72 -4.06
N THR A 104 3.46 -5.99 -2.96
CA THR A 104 4.28 -6.19 -1.74
C THR A 104 3.42 -6.13 -0.48
N PRO A 105 3.91 -6.60 0.68
CA PRO A 105 3.23 -6.37 1.95
C PRO A 105 3.17 -4.87 2.27
N SER A 106 2.03 -4.37 2.77
CA SER A 106 1.93 -2.97 3.25
C SER A 106 2.64 -2.74 4.59
N SER A 107 2.92 -3.81 5.31
CA SER A 107 3.60 -3.81 6.61
C SER A 107 4.38 -5.11 6.79
N LEU A 108 5.45 -5.08 7.59
CA LEU A 108 6.24 -6.26 7.94
C LEU A 108 5.60 -7.15 9.02
N GLY A 109 4.41 -6.79 9.49
CA GLY A 109 3.63 -7.51 10.48
C GLY A 109 2.26 -6.87 10.71
N PHE A 110 1.43 -7.52 11.52
CA PHE A 110 0.12 -7.00 11.92
C PHE A 110 0.22 -5.69 12.70
N ALA A 111 -0.90 -4.98 12.79
CA ALA A 111 -0.98 -3.72 13.52
C ALA A 111 -0.43 -3.89 14.95
N PRO A 112 0.62 -3.14 15.36
CA PRO A 112 1.17 -3.25 16.70
C PRO A 112 0.19 -2.70 17.73
N LEU A 113 0.28 -3.20 18.97
CA LEU A 113 -0.43 -2.61 20.09
C LEU A 113 0.01 -1.15 20.26
N LYS A 114 -0.89 -0.25 20.69
CA LYS A 114 -0.58 1.18 20.89
C LYS A 114 0.66 1.41 21.79
N SER A 115 0.95 0.49 22.70
CA SER A 115 2.13 0.49 23.58
C SER A 115 3.45 0.20 22.88
N GLU A 116 3.41 -0.41 21.70
CA GLU A 116 4.56 -0.92 20.95
C GLU A 116 4.75 -0.22 19.61
N ALA A 117 4.03 0.88 19.36
CA ALA A 117 4.10 1.65 18.13
C ALA A 117 5.50 2.30 17.97
N ALA A 118 6.47 1.50 17.54
CA ALA A 118 7.71 1.97 16.99
C ALA A 118 7.44 2.64 15.64
N SER A 119 8.29 3.60 15.31
CA SER A 119 8.12 4.54 14.19
C SER A 119 7.61 3.87 12.90
N PRO A 120 6.61 4.44 12.22
CA PRO A 120 6.11 3.94 10.94
C PRO A 120 7.14 4.25 9.85
N GLY A 121 8.15 3.39 9.75
CA GLY A 121 9.19 3.44 8.73
C GLY A 121 9.34 2.07 8.12
N SER A 122 8.26 1.54 7.55
CA SER A 122 8.34 0.33 6.73
C SER A 122 9.23 0.65 5.53
N LEU A 123 10.30 -0.13 5.37
CA LEU A 123 11.16 -0.12 4.18
C LEU A 123 10.31 -0.27 2.90
N ALA A 124 9.22 -1.04 3.00
CA ALA A 124 8.28 -1.28 1.92
C ALA A 124 7.54 0.00 1.47
N ASN A 125 7.43 1.04 2.29
CA ASN A 125 6.74 2.28 1.90
C ASN A 125 7.73 3.38 1.49
N SER A 126 8.94 3.33 2.04
CA SER A 126 9.97 4.36 1.81
C SER A 126 10.48 4.34 0.36
N LEU A 127 10.62 3.14 -0.22
CA LEU A 127 11.04 2.98 -1.61
C LEU A 127 10.06 3.65 -2.58
N TRP A 128 8.76 3.36 -2.47
CA TRP A 128 7.75 3.94 -3.37
C TRP A 128 7.57 5.43 -3.16
N ALA A 129 7.65 5.90 -1.91
CA ALA A 129 7.59 7.32 -1.59
C ALA A 129 8.75 8.10 -2.23
N VAL A 130 9.97 7.58 -2.14
CA VAL A 130 11.15 8.27 -2.67
C VAL A 130 11.23 8.22 -4.20
N THR A 131 10.78 7.13 -4.83
CA THR A 131 10.72 7.03 -6.30
C THR A 131 9.50 7.74 -6.89
N GLY A 132 8.55 8.19 -6.06
CA GLY A 132 7.33 8.87 -6.49
C GLY A 132 6.35 7.95 -7.21
N MET A 133 6.42 6.64 -6.97
CA MET A 133 5.52 5.66 -7.60
C MET A 133 4.15 5.65 -6.92
N PRO A 134 3.05 5.58 -7.69
CA PRO A 134 1.73 5.49 -7.10
C PRO A 134 1.57 4.13 -6.41
N THR A 135 1.07 4.14 -5.18
CA THR A 135 0.87 2.94 -4.36
C THR A 135 -0.49 2.98 -3.67
N ILE A 136 -1.22 1.86 -3.70
CA ILE A 136 -2.49 1.68 -3.00
C ILE A 136 -2.37 0.51 -2.01
N SER A 137 -2.79 0.73 -0.76
CA SER A 137 -2.86 -0.33 0.26
C SER A 137 -4.27 -0.92 0.32
N LEU A 138 -4.34 -2.25 0.32
CA LEU A 138 -5.56 -3.07 0.27
C LEU A 138 -5.58 -4.00 1.50
N PRO A 139 -6.49 -3.78 2.48
CA PRO A 139 -6.58 -4.59 3.70
C PRO A 139 -7.35 -5.89 3.42
N ILE A 140 -6.74 -6.81 2.67
CA ILE A 140 -7.38 -8.06 2.20
C ILE A 140 -6.99 -9.31 3.01
N LEU A 141 -6.05 -9.21 3.93
CA LEU A 141 -5.61 -10.32 4.78
C LEU A 141 -6.01 -10.08 6.24
N GLN A 142 -6.18 -11.16 7.00
CA GLN A 142 -6.43 -11.12 8.44
C GLN A 142 -5.62 -12.20 9.17
N SER A 143 -5.20 -11.91 10.39
CA SER A 143 -4.65 -12.91 11.31
C SER A 143 -5.75 -13.86 11.79
N GLY A 144 -5.37 -15.00 12.37
CA GLY A 144 -6.29 -15.89 13.09
C GLY A 144 -6.97 -15.22 14.29
N THR A 145 -6.43 -14.09 14.75
CA THR A 145 -7.00 -13.23 15.81
C THR A 145 -7.81 -12.05 15.27
N GLY A 146 -8.00 -11.94 13.95
CA GLY A 146 -8.83 -10.92 13.29
C GLY A 146 -8.15 -9.57 13.02
N LEU A 147 -6.84 -9.45 13.26
CA LEU A 147 -6.09 -8.23 12.96
C LEU A 147 -5.90 -8.08 11.45
N PRO A 148 -6.18 -6.90 10.86
CA PRO A 148 -6.02 -6.70 9.43
C PRO A 148 -4.54 -6.65 9.04
N LEU A 149 -4.23 -7.28 7.91
CA LEU A 149 -2.97 -7.15 7.19
C LEU A 149 -3.25 -6.68 5.77
N GLY A 150 -2.51 -5.66 5.35
CA GLY A 150 -2.64 -5.09 4.02
C GLY A 150 -1.56 -5.60 3.08
N VAL A 151 -1.93 -5.74 1.81
CA VAL A 151 -0.97 -5.76 0.70
C VAL A 151 -1.03 -4.43 -0.02
N GLN A 152 0.07 -4.02 -0.65
CA GLN A 152 0.11 -2.84 -1.47
C GLN A 152 0.40 -3.19 -2.93
N LEU A 153 -0.31 -2.52 -3.82
CA LEU A 153 -0.03 -2.53 -5.25
C LEU A 153 0.67 -1.22 -5.61
N THR A 154 1.82 -1.31 -6.24
CA THR A 154 2.59 -0.16 -6.73
C THR A 154 2.60 -0.17 -8.25
N GLY A 155 2.24 0.95 -8.87
CA GLY A 155 2.17 1.12 -10.32
C GLY A 155 3.33 1.94 -10.88
N LYS A 156 3.35 2.08 -12.21
CA LYS A 156 4.31 2.94 -12.91
C LYS A 156 4.09 4.40 -12.52
N GLN A 157 5.18 5.16 -12.43
CA GLN A 157 5.12 6.59 -12.17
C GLN A 157 4.19 7.28 -13.19
N PHE A 158 3.29 8.14 -12.70
CA PHE A 158 2.29 8.87 -13.49
C PHE A 158 1.21 8.00 -14.19
N ASP A 159 1.07 6.73 -13.82
CA ASP A 159 0.07 5.81 -14.38
C ASP A 159 -0.94 5.31 -13.32
N ASP A 160 -1.45 6.24 -12.50
CA ASP A 160 -2.42 5.98 -11.44
C ASP A 160 -3.69 5.28 -11.98
N ALA A 161 -4.12 5.61 -13.19
CA ALA A 161 -5.31 5.04 -13.81
C ALA A 161 -5.15 3.53 -14.08
N ARG A 162 -3.99 3.10 -14.61
CA ARG A 162 -3.68 1.67 -14.77
C ARG A 162 -3.63 0.98 -13.41
N LEU A 163 -2.97 1.58 -12.42
CA LEU A 163 -2.91 1.02 -11.07
C LEU A 163 -4.30 0.79 -10.47
N LEU A 164 -5.19 1.79 -10.54
CA LEU A 164 -6.55 1.67 -10.01
C LEU A 164 -7.37 0.61 -10.75
N ARG A 165 -7.18 0.46 -12.08
CA ARG A 165 -7.80 -0.62 -12.86
C ARG A 165 -7.30 -1.98 -12.41
N THR A 166 -5.99 -2.14 -12.20
CA THR A 166 -5.39 -3.38 -11.71
C THR A 166 -5.85 -3.69 -10.28
N ALA A 167 -5.93 -2.70 -9.40
CA ALA A 167 -6.47 -2.86 -8.05
C ALA A 167 -7.94 -3.30 -8.07
N ARG A 168 -8.76 -2.73 -8.96
CA ARG A 168 -10.15 -3.16 -9.15
C ARG A 168 -10.23 -4.61 -9.65
N TRP A 169 -9.40 -5.00 -10.61
CA TRP A 169 -9.34 -6.38 -11.08
C TRP A 169 -8.93 -7.34 -9.94
N PHE A 170 -7.91 -6.96 -9.18
CA PHE A 170 -7.39 -7.72 -8.04
C PHE A 170 -8.46 -7.96 -6.98
N LEU A 171 -9.24 -6.92 -6.64
CA LEU A 171 -10.35 -7.03 -5.68
C LEU A 171 -11.56 -7.84 -6.20
N ASN A 172 -11.73 -7.95 -7.51
CA ASN A 172 -12.84 -8.69 -8.13
C ASN A 172 -12.49 -10.15 -8.47
N GLN A 173 -11.30 -10.61 -8.10
CA GLN A 173 -10.97 -12.02 -8.20
C GLN A 173 -11.99 -12.85 -7.39
N PRO A 174 -12.54 -13.95 -7.96
CA PRO A 174 -13.67 -14.69 -7.41
C PRO A 174 -13.44 -15.22 -5.98
N LEU A 175 -12.20 -15.21 -5.50
CA LEU A 175 -11.79 -15.68 -4.17
C LEU A 175 -12.15 -14.71 -3.03
N LEU A 176 -12.17 -13.38 -3.25
CA LEU A 176 -12.64 -12.44 -2.21
C LEU A 176 -14.15 -12.47 -2.03
N ALA A 177 -14.88 -12.75 -3.13
CA ALA A 177 -16.33 -12.94 -3.08
C ALA A 177 -16.70 -14.21 -2.30
N LEU A 178 -15.93 -15.30 -2.45
CA LEU A 178 -16.15 -16.55 -1.74
C LEU A 178 -15.81 -16.46 -0.25
N GLY A 179 -14.74 -15.77 0.13
CA GLY A 179 -14.41 -15.51 1.54
C GLY A 179 -15.47 -14.67 2.25
N LEU A 180 -15.97 -13.62 1.61
CA LEU A 180 -17.12 -12.83 2.10
C LEU A 180 -18.40 -13.67 2.15
N LEU A 181 -18.72 -14.45 1.10
CA LEU A 181 -19.88 -15.33 1.07
C LEU A 181 -19.84 -16.42 2.15
N LEU A 182 -18.68 -17.05 2.37
CA LEU A 182 -18.47 -18.03 3.44
C LEU A 182 -18.57 -17.37 4.82
N PHE A 183 -18.04 -16.16 5.00
CA PHE A 183 -18.21 -15.40 6.22
C PHE A 183 -19.69 -15.10 6.50
N PHE A 184 -20.45 -14.63 5.50
CA PHE A 184 -21.89 -14.41 5.64
C PHE A 184 -22.67 -15.71 5.85
N PHE A 185 -22.27 -16.80 5.19
CA PHE A 185 -22.87 -18.12 5.35
C PHE A 185 -22.60 -18.70 6.75
N LEU A 186 -21.39 -18.51 7.29
CA LEU A 186 -21.01 -18.92 8.64
C LEU A 186 -21.70 -18.04 9.70
N ALA A 187 -21.75 -16.73 9.50
CA ALA A 187 -22.49 -15.80 10.37
C ALA A 187 -24.00 -16.09 10.39
N TYR A 188 -24.56 -16.50 9.24
CA TYR A 188 -25.95 -16.95 9.11
C TYR A 188 -26.19 -18.28 9.85
N ILE A 189 -25.32 -19.28 9.68
CA ILE A 189 -25.39 -20.57 10.38
C ILE A 189 -25.27 -20.38 11.91
N LEU A 190 -24.42 -19.45 12.36
CA LEU A 190 -24.18 -19.18 13.78
C LEU A 190 -25.25 -18.29 14.45
N LYS A 191 -26.30 -17.85 13.72
CA LYS A 191 -27.38 -16.98 14.22
C LYS A 191 -26.88 -15.79 15.06
N LEU A 192 -25.81 -15.13 14.64
CA LEU A 192 -25.33 -13.91 15.29
C LEU A 192 -26.38 -12.79 15.11
N LYS A 193 -27.22 -12.58 16.13
CA LYS A 193 -28.40 -11.70 16.12
C LYS A 193 -28.10 -10.19 16.07
N GLN A 194 -26.90 -9.77 15.69
CA GLN A 194 -26.44 -8.40 15.89
C GLN A 194 -25.96 -7.69 14.62
N PHE A 195 -26.45 -8.08 13.45
CA PHE A 195 -26.25 -7.32 12.21
C PHE A 195 -27.61 -6.89 11.66
N ASP A 196 -27.91 -5.59 11.85
CA ASP A 196 -29.17 -4.97 11.51
C ASP A 196 -29.45 -4.97 9.99
N LEU A 197 -30.73 -5.09 9.67
CA LEU A 197 -31.41 -5.09 8.36
C LEU A 197 -31.00 -3.93 7.41
N LEU A 198 -30.29 -2.92 7.92
CA LEU A 198 -29.80 -1.78 7.16
C LEU A 198 -28.68 -2.15 6.16
N LEU A 199 -27.87 -3.19 6.44
CA LEU A 199 -26.83 -3.64 5.51
C LEU A 199 -27.40 -4.48 4.34
N LEU A 200 -28.50 -5.20 4.58
CA LEU A 200 -29.23 -5.93 3.53
C LEU A 200 -29.85 -4.98 2.50
N LEU A 201 -30.30 -3.79 2.92
CA LEU A 201 -30.79 -2.75 2.02
C LEU A 201 -29.67 -2.15 1.15
N THR A 202 -28.45 -2.01 1.67
CA THR A 202 -27.30 -1.58 0.85
C THR A 202 -26.89 -2.62 -0.20
N PHE A 203 -27.10 -3.91 0.06
CA PHE A 203 -26.91 -4.99 -0.92
C PHE A 203 -28.04 -5.07 -1.97
N GLY A 204 -29.27 -4.70 -1.62
CA GLY A 204 -30.37 -4.59 -2.58
C GLY A 204 -30.10 -3.55 -3.68
N ILE A 205 -29.41 -2.46 -3.33
CA ILE A 205 -28.94 -1.45 -4.31
C ILE A 205 -27.81 -2.02 -5.19
N GLY A 206 -26.92 -2.84 -4.62
CA GLY A 206 -25.85 -3.51 -5.36
C GLY A 206 -26.35 -4.50 -6.41
N LEU A 207 -27.36 -5.32 -6.09
CA LEU A 207 -28.02 -6.20 -7.04
C LEU A 207 -28.79 -5.43 -8.12
N ALA A 208 -29.47 -4.33 -7.76
CA ALA A 208 -30.15 -3.48 -8.74
C ALA A 208 -29.17 -2.80 -9.72
N VAL A 209 -27.97 -2.42 -9.27
CA VAL A 209 -26.90 -1.88 -10.12
C VAL A 209 -26.29 -2.97 -11.01
N TYR A 210 -26.18 -4.21 -10.51
CA TYR A 210 -25.70 -5.36 -11.28
C TYR A 210 -26.70 -5.79 -12.37
N ASP A 211 -27.99 -5.83 -12.05
CA ASP A 211 -29.06 -6.12 -13.03
C ASP A 211 -29.19 -5.00 -14.07
N PHE A 212 -29.02 -3.73 -13.66
CA PHE A 212 -28.93 -2.60 -14.61
C PHE A 212 -27.71 -2.74 -15.53
N TYR A 213 -26.56 -3.17 -14.99
CA TYR A 213 -25.34 -3.40 -15.78
C TYR A 213 -25.50 -4.54 -16.79
N LEU A 214 -26.15 -5.65 -16.41
CA LEU A 214 -26.45 -6.76 -17.31
C LEU A 214 -27.46 -6.36 -18.40
N SER A 215 -28.52 -5.64 -18.03
CA SER A 215 -29.51 -5.12 -18.99
C SER A 215 -28.89 -4.10 -19.96
N TYR A 216 -27.98 -3.25 -19.49
CA TYR A 216 -27.24 -2.32 -20.34
C TYR A 216 -26.30 -3.06 -21.32
N LYS A 217 -25.64 -4.13 -20.88
CA LYS A 217 -24.75 -4.95 -21.71
C LYS A 217 -25.51 -5.67 -22.82
N ASP A 218 -26.64 -6.29 -22.51
CA ASP A 218 -27.51 -6.95 -23.51
C ASP A 218 -28.05 -5.97 -24.57
N SER A 219 -28.28 -4.70 -24.20
CA SER A 219 -28.74 -3.67 -25.13
C SER A 219 -27.69 -3.22 -26.17
N LYS A 220 -26.40 -3.46 -25.89
CA LYS A 220 -25.30 -3.15 -26.80
C LYS A 220 -24.95 -4.28 -27.75
N ASP A 221 -25.19 -5.54 -27.36
CA ASP A 221 -24.93 -6.70 -28.21
C ASP A 221 -26.04 -6.92 -29.28
N GLN A 222 -27.11 -6.13 -29.26
CA GLN A 222 -28.19 -6.15 -30.26
C GLN A 222 -28.16 -4.98 -31.27
N ARG A 223 -27.08 -4.19 -31.34
CA ARG A 223 -26.90 -3.12 -32.35
C ARG A 223 -25.66 -3.30 -33.20
#